data_AF-A0A9D4FRA6-F1
#
_entry.id   AF-A0A9D4FRA6-F1
#
_cell.length_a   1.000
_cell.length_b   1.000
_cell.length_c   1.000
_cell.angle_alpha   90.00
_cell.angle_beta   90.00
_cell.angle_gamma   90.00
#
_symmetry.space_group_name_H-M   'P 1'
#
loop_
_entity.id
_entity.type
_entity.pdbx_description
1 polymer ?
#
loop_
_entity_poly.entity_id
_entity_poly.type
_entity_poly.pdbx_seq_one_letter_code
_entity_poly.pdbx_strand_id
1 'polypeptide(L)'
;MVTFSSATQREEESLDEWADRVLTLAGKAFRDLPDAFMTQQAILRFCMGAREKEAGEQVIYQRPQTREQAIDKTRNGAAEADAYPHAECLT
;
A
#
# COMPACT_ATOMS: atom_id res chain seq x y z
N MET A 1 -19.68 7.91 -1.35
CA MET A 1 -18.71 7.86 -2.47
C MET A 1 -17.33 8.00 -1.85
N VAL A 2 -16.45 7.00 -1.98
CA VAL A 2 -15.11 7.04 -1.38
C VAL A 2 -14.20 7.91 -2.23
N THR A 3 -13.49 8.86 -1.61
CA THR A 3 -12.49 9.70 -2.29
C THR A 3 -11.11 9.07 -2.19
N PHE A 4 -10.24 9.35 -3.14
CA PHE A 4 -8.87 8.82 -3.17
C PHE A 4 -8.15 8.98 -1.81
N SER A 5 -8.16 10.18 -1.24
CA SER A 5 -7.46 10.51 0.00
C SER A 5 -7.97 9.74 1.23
N SER A 6 -9.24 9.32 1.23
CA SER A 6 -9.86 8.58 2.35
C SER A 6 -9.96 7.08 2.12
N ALA A 7 -9.59 6.59 0.93
CA ALA A 7 -9.78 5.19 0.56
C ALA A 7 -8.89 4.23 1.34
N THR A 8 -9.47 3.24 2.02
CA THR A 8 -8.74 2.14 2.67
C THR A 8 -9.14 0.81 2.05
N GLN A 9 -8.28 -0.20 2.16
CA GLN A 9 -8.56 -1.58 1.80
C GLN A 9 -9.76 -2.10 2.60
N ARG A 10 -10.67 -2.81 1.93
CA ARG A 10 -11.84 -3.43 2.58
C ARG A 10 -11.49 -4.80 3.16
N GLU A 11 -12.27 -5.28 4.13
CA GLU A 11 -11.99 -6.55 4.82
C GLU A 11 -11.99 -7.78 3.90
N GLU A 12 -12.81 -7.73 2.85
CA GLU A 12 -13.02 -8.80 1.88
C GLU A 12 -12.27 -8.55 0.57
N GLU A 13 -11.51 -7.45 0.49
CA GLU A 13 -10.76 -7.05 -0.69
C GLU A 13 -9.31 -7.55 -0.62
N SER A 14 -8.89 -8.25 -1.67
CA SER A 14 -7.50 -8.69 -1.82
C SER A 14 -6.55 -7.51 -2.07
N LEU A 15 -5.23 -7.73 -1.89
CA LEU A 15 -4.23 -6.70 -2.19
C LEU A 15 -4.26 -6.28 -3.67
N ASP A 16 -4.45 -7.23 -4.58
CA ASP A 16 -4.54 -6.96 -6.01
C ASP A 16 -5.78 -6.09 -6.34
N GLU A 17 -6.96 -6.45 -5.83
CA GLU A 17 -8.18 -5.66 -6.00
C GLU A 17 -8.06 -4.25 -5.37
N TRP A 18 -7.42 -4.17 -4.20
CA TRP A 18 -7.16 -2.90 -3.54
C TRP A 18 -6.27 -2.01 -4.40
N ALA A 19 -5.18 -2.55 -4.94
CA ALA A 19 -4.26 -1.82 -5.80
C ALA A 19 -4.94 -1.28 -7.06
N ASP A 20 -5.76 -2.10 -7.73
CA ASP A 20 -6.52 -1.68 -8.92
C ASP A 20 -7.56 -0.61 -8.59
N ARG A 21 -8.22 -0.73 -7.43
CA ARG A 21 -9.17 0.29 -6.97
C ARG A 21 -8.47 1.61 -6.67
N VAL A 22 -7.30 1.59 -6.04
CA VAL A 22 -6.51 2.79 -5.76
C VAL A 22 -6.07 3.47 -7.04
N LEU A 23 -5.59 2.72 -8.04
CA LEU A 23 -5.21 3.27 -9.34
C LEU A 23 -6.41 3.92 -10.04
N THR A 24 -7.57 3.26 -10.01
CA THR A 24 -8.81 3.82 -10.57
C THR A 24 -9.21 5.12 -9.87
N LEU A 25 -9.06 5.20 -8.54
CA LEU A 25 -9.35 6.41 -7.78
C LEU A 25 -8.32 7.51 -8.05
N ALA A 26 -7.04 7.15 -8.19
CA ALA A 26 -5.97 8.09 -8.52
C ALA A 26 -6.17 8.70 -9.90
N GLY A 27 -6.49 7.88 -10.92
CA GLY A 27 -6.78 8.37 -12.27
C GLY A 27 -7.99 9.30 -12.35
N LYS A 28 -8.97 9.12 -11.47
CA LYS A 28 -10.09 10.06 -11.33
C LYS A 28 -9.70 11.35 -10.60
N ALA A 29 -8.87 11.24 -9.55
CA ALA A 29 -8.47 12.37 -8.71
C ALA A 29 -7.40 13.25 -9.35
N PHE A 30 -6.55 12.68 -10.20
CA PHE A 30 -5.37 13.33 -10.78
C PHE A 30 -5.36 13.28 -12.31
N ARG A 31 -6.54 13.29 -12.95
CA ARG A 31 -6.69 13.09 -14.41
C ARG A 31 -5.88 14.06 -15.28
N ASP A 32 -5.57 15.24 -14.74
CA ASP A 32 -4.87 16.33 -15.42
C ASP A 32 -3.38 16.40 -15.06
N LEU A 33 -2.89 15.44 -14.26
CA LEU A 33 -1.50 15.35 -13.83
C LEU A 33 -0.77 14.22 -14.58
N PRO A 34 0.57 14.24 -14.61
CA PRO A 34 1.35 13.18 -15.26
C PRO A 34 1.11 11.80 -14.63
N ASP A 35 1.10 10.76 -15.46
CA ASP A 35 0.92 9.36 -15.04
C ASP A 35 1.92 8.94 -13.95
N ALA A 36 3.16 9.44 -14.01
CA ALA A 36 4.17 9.19 -13.00
C ALA A 36 3.75 9.72 -11.62
N PHE A 37 3.16 10.93 -11.58
CA PHE A 37 2.65 11.51 -10.34
C PHE A 37 1.45 10.70 -9.83
N MET A 38 0.50 10.38 -10.71
CA MET A 38 -0.66 9.56 -10.36
C MET A 38 -0.23 8.20 -9.78
N THR A 39 0.74 7.53 -10.42
CA THR A 39 1.26 6.23 -10.01
C THR A 39 1.93 6.32 -8.64
N GLN A 40 2.76 7.34 -8.40
CA GLN A 40 3.38 7.56 -7.10
C GLN A 40 2.35 7.80 -6.00
N GLN A 41 1.32 8.61 -6.27
CA GLN A 41 0.24 8.83 -5.31
C GLN A 41 -0.53 7.53 -5.05
N ALA A 42 -0.84 6.77 -6.09
CA ALA A 42 -1.53 5.49 -5.96
C ALA A 42 -0.74 4.49 -5.09
N ILE A 43 0.56 4.35 -5.33
CA ILE A 43 1.44 3.49 -4.51
C ILE A 43 1.44 3.94 -3.05
N LEU A 44 1.59 5.24 -2.79
CA LEU A 44 1.57 5.79 -1.44
C LEU A 44 0.23 5.50 -0.75
N ARG A 45 -0.89 5.73 -1.44
CA ARG A 45 -2.23 5.49 -0.89
C ARG A 45 -2.49 4.00 -0.65
N PHE A 46 -2.03 3.14 -1.55
CA PHE A 46 -2.11 1.69 -1.41
C PHE A 46 -1.46 1.25 -0.10
N CYS A 47 -0.24 1.70 0.17
CA CYS A 47 0.51 1.37 1.38
C CYS A 47 -0.16 1.92 2.64
N MET A 48 -0.50 3.22 2.68
CA MET A 48 -1.12 3.86 3.86
C MET A 48 -2.56 3.38 4.13
N GLY A 49 -3.22 2.85 3.10
CA GLY A 49 -4.60 2.37 3.17
C GLY A 49 -4.71 0.87 3.33
N ALA A 50 -3.59 0.14 3.38
CA ALA A 50 -3.57 -1.29 3.60
C ALA A 50 -4.16 -1.65 4.98
N ARG A 51 -4.76 -2.84 5.09
CA ARG A 51 -5.28 -3.36 6.37
C ARG A 51 -4.17 -3.57 7.37
N GLU A 52 -3.09 -4.18 6.91
CA GLU A 52 -1.88 -4.38 7.69
C GLU A 52 -1.03 -3.11 7.61
N LYS A 53 -1.29 -2.20 8.55
CA LYS A 53 -0.66 -0.88 8.57
C LYS A 53 0.86 -0.98 8.67
N GLU A 54 1.36 -1.91 9.47
CA GLU A 54 2.80 -2.09 9.69
C GLU A 54 3.51 -2.52 8.40
N ALA A 55 2.98 -3.51 7.68
CA ALA A 55 3.51 -3.90 6.38
C ALA A 55 3.41 -2.75 5.37
N GLY A 56 2.30 -2.02 5.35
CA GLY A 56 2.13 -0.84 4.50
C GLY A 56 3.18 0.24 4.78
N GLU A 57 3.41 0.59 6.04
CA GLU A 57 4.41 1.59 6.45
C GLU A 57 5.83 1.15 6.09
N GLN A 58 6.19 -0.10 6.35
CA GLN A 58 7.49 -0.66 5.96
C GLN A 58 7.73 -0.53 4.45
N VAL A 59 6.72 -0.87 3.65
CA VAL A 59 6.80 -0.81 2.18
C VAL A 59 7.06 0.62 1.70
N ILE A 60 6.49 1.65 2.35
CA ILE A 60 6.76 3.05 2.00
C ILE A 60 8.26 3.38 2.12
N TYR A 61 8.93 2.92 3.19
CA TYR A 61 10.37 3.15 3.37
C TYR A 61 11.21 2.43 2.31
N GLN A 62 10.71 1.34 1.75
CA GLN A 62 11.38 0.61 0.68
C GLN A 62 11.17 1.20 -0.73
N ARG A 63 10.46 2.34 -0.83
CA ARG A 63 10.28 3.16 -2.05
C ARG A 63 9.88 2.37 -3.32
N PRO A 64 8.80 1.57 -3.31
CA PRO A 64 8.31 0.89 -4.51
C PRO A 64 8.00 1.91 -5.62
N GLN A 65 8.41 1.57 -6.84
CA GLN A 65 8.19 2.42 -8.04
C GLN A 65 7.00 1.94 -8.88
N THR A 66 6.49 0.75 -8.62
CA THR A 66 5.44 0.10 -9.41
C THR A 66 4.38 -0.51 -8.49
N ARG A 67 3.18 -0.73 -9.04
CA ARG A 67 2.07 -1.41 -8.35
C ARG A 67 2.52 -2.79 -7.89
N GLU A 68 3.15 -3.54 -8.78
CA GLU A 68 3.58 -4.92 -8.57
C GLU A 68 4.61 -5.00 -7.44
N GLN A 69 5.58 -4.08 -7.41
CA GLN A 69 6.55 -4.01 -6.31
C GLN A 69 5.89 -3.69 -4.98
N ALA A 70 4.87 -2.81 -4.95
CA ALA A 70 4.16 -2.50 -3.73
C ALA A 70 3.39 -3.73 -3.21
N ILE A 71 2.68 -4.44 -4.09
CA ILE A 71 1.95 -5.67 -3.74
C ILE A 71 2.90 -6.75 -3.23
N ASP A 72 3.98 -7.03 -3.97
CA ASP A 72 4.95 -8.06 -3.62
C ASP A 72 5.59 -7.77 -2.25
N LYS A 73 6.03 -6.53 -2.02
CA LYS A 73 6.62 -6.14 -0.74
C LYS A 73 5.62 -6.14 0.40
N THR A 74 4.35 -5.76 0.18
CA THR A 74 3.33 -5.87 1.22
C THR A 74 3.05 -7.33 1.57
N ARG A 75 3.00 -8.22 0.57
CA ARG A 75 2.81 -9.66 0.77
C ARG A 75 4.00 -10.31 1.49
N ASN A 76 5.22 -9.91 1.15
CA ASN A 76 6.45 -10.46 1.73
C ASN A 76 6.79 -9.82 3.09
N GLY A 77 6.46 -8.54 3.29
CA GLY A 77 6.60 -7.86 4.58
C GLY A 77 5.67 -8.40 5.65
N ALA A 78 4.46 -8.85 5.27
CA ALA A 78 3.58 -9.63 6.15
C ALA A 78 4.28 -10.91 6.65
N ALA A 79 5.02 -11.60 5.76
CA ALA A 79 5.74 -12.82 6.11
C ALA A 79 6.98 -12.58 6.99
N GLU A 80 7.62 -11.41 6.92
CA GLU A 80 8.72 -11.04 7.81
C GLU A 80 8.25 -10.58 9.21
N ALA A 81 7.02 -10.06 9.33
CA ALA A 81 6.46 -9.68 10.63
C ALA A 81 6.21 -10.90 11.55
N ASP A 82 5.92 -12.08 10.98
CA ASP A 82 5.86 -13.35 11.70
C ASP A 82 7.25 -13.95 12.03
N ALA A 83 8.33 -13.43 11.42
CA ALA A 83 9.69 -13.99 11.54
C ALA A 83 10.57 -13.31 12.60
N TYR A 84 10.10 -12.23 13.22
CA TYR A 84 10.80 -11.59 14.35
C TYR A 84 9.99 -11.77 15.64
N PRO A 85 10.20 -12.86 16.42
CA PRO A 85 9.80 -12.84 17.80
C PRO A 85 10.47 -11.64 18.45
N HIS A 86 9.69 -10.82 19.15
CA HIS A 86 10.18 -9.75 20.01
C HIS A 86 11.48 -10.21 20.66
N ALA A 87 12.59 -9.60 20.28
CA ALA A 87 13.81 -9.73 21.04
C ALA A 87 13.49 -9.11 22.41
N GLU A 88 13.08 -9.98 23.33
CA GLU A 88 13.14 -9.73 24.76
C GLU A 88 14.59 -9.34 25.06
N CYS A 89 14.84 -8.04 25.18
CA CYS A 89 16.00 -7.58 25.92
C CYS A 89 15.51 -7.11 27.28
N LEU A 90 15.18 -8.09 28.12
CA LEU A 90 15.39 -8.01 29.56
C LEU A 90 16.90 -8.14 29.79
N THR A 91 17.54 -7.08 30.28
CA THR A 91 18.44 -7.04 31.47
C THR A 91 18.91 -5.61 31.67
#